data_AF-A0A838F576-F1
#
_entry.id   AF-A0A838F576-F1
#
_cell.length_a   1.000
_cell.length_b   1.000
_cell.length_c   1.000
_cell.angle_alpha   90.00
_cell.angle_beta   90.00
_cell.angle_gamma   90.00
#
_symmetry.space_group_name_H-M   'P 1'
#
loop_
_entity.id
_entity.type
_entity.pdbx_description
1 polymer ?
#
loop_
_entity_poly.entity_id
_entity_poly.type
_entity_poly.pdbx_seq_one_letter_code
_entity_poly.pdbx_strand_id
1 'polypeptide(L)'
;MADLLQFTDRGIYCEAGDFYIDPWKPVNRAVITHAHSDHAYRGHNLYLAHRKSVPVLKYRLGDDIQVQSMDYMKSVSHNGVTISLHPAGHIVGSSQVRVEYQGEVWVASGDYKIEDDGLSTPFEPVKCNAFISESTFGLPIYQWKSQQNIFDQLHQWWRKNQD
;
A
#
# COMPACT_ATOMS: atom_id res chain seq x y z
N MET A 1 13.01 -7.88 23.17
CA MET A 1 12.35 -8.61 22.06
C MET A 1 12.47 -7.68 20.86
N ALA A 2 12.80 -8.20 19.69
CA ALA A 2 12.97 -7.36 18.50
C ALA A 2 11.58 -6.94 17.97
N ASP A 3 11.45 -5.73 17.43
CA ASP A 3 10.19 -5.24 16.85
C ASP A 3 9.71 -6.17 15.71
N LEU A 4 8.39 -6.38 15.58
CA LEU A 4 7.80 -7.26 14.57
C LEU A 4 8.13 -6.83 13.13
N LEU A 5 8.21 -5.51 12.90
CA LEU A 5 8.61 -4.90 11.64
C LEU A 5 9.78 -3.96 11.87
N GLN A 6 10.80 -4.06 11.01
CA GLN A 6 12.03 -3.28 11.12
C GLN A 6 12.41 -2.65 9.79
N PHE A 7 12.91 -1.41 9.82
CA PHE A 7 13.45 -0.78 8.62
C PHE A 7 14.85 -1.30 8.32
N THR A 8 15.08 -1.67 7.07
CA THR A 8 16.36 -2.18 6.57
C THR A 8 16.82 -1.40 5.34
N ASP A 9 17.99 -1.72 4.82
CA ASP A 9 18.49 -1.18 3.56
C ASP A 9 17.79 -1.76 2.31
N ARG A 10 16.74 -2.59 2.51
CA ARG A 10 15.90 -3.19 1.46
C ARG A 10 14.43 -2.79 1.54
N GLY A 11 13.91 -2.36 2.68
CA GLY A 11 12.47 -2.17 2.92
C GLY A 11 12.08 -2.43 4.39
N ILE A 12 10.79 -2.58 4.65
CA ILE A 12 10.26 -2.95 5.98
C ILE A 12 10.28 -4.48 6.11
N TYR A 13 11.09 -5.01 7.01
CA TYR A 13 11.32 -6.44 7.16
C TYR A 13 10.54 -7.03 8.34
N CYS A 14 9.88 -8.16 8.12
CA CYS A 14 9.33 -9.00 9.17
C CYS A 14 10.20 -10.24 9.36
N GLU A 15 11.01 -10.28 10.42
CA GLU A 15 11.93 -11.41 10.67
C GLU A 15 11.18 -12.71 10.95
N ALA A 16 10.16 -12.68 11.80
CA ALA A 16 9.35 -13.86 12.13
C ALA A 16 8.65 -14.46 10.89
N GLY A 17 8.33 -13.62 9.91
CA GLY A 17 7.70 -14.00 8.66
C GLY A 17 8.67 -14.20 7.49
N ASP A 18 9.95 -13.85 7.60
CA ASP A 18 10.89 -13.83 6.46
C ASP A 18 10.30 -13.21 5.16
N PHE A 19 9.72 -12.02 5.29
CA PHE A 19 9.21 -11.24 4.15
C PHE A 19 9.45 -9.75 4.34
N TYR A 20 9.39 -9.00 3.24
CA TYR A 20 9.51 -7.55 3.22
C TYR A 20 8.20 -6.91 2.75
N ILE A 21 7.88 -5.73 3.26
CA ILE A 21 6.85 -4.83 2.73
C ILE A 21 7.55 -3.75 1.91
N ASP A 22 7.06 -3.53 0.69
CA ASP A 22 7.56 -2.57 -0.31
C ASP A 22 9.10 -2.53 -0.46
N PRO A 23 9.78 -3.67 -0.71
CA PRO A 23 11.22 -3.68 -0.82
C PRO A 23 11.73 -3.05 -2.13
N TRP A 24 12.79 -2.25 -2.06
CA TRP A 24 13.45 -1.64 -3.23
C TRP A 24 14.66 -2.42 -3.76
N LYS A 25 15.00 -3.55 -3.14
CA LYS A 25 16.02 -4.51 -3.63
C LYS A 25 15.41 -5.91 -3.77
N PRO A 26 15.93 -6.77 -4.66
CA PRO A 26 15.48 -8.16 -4.78
C PRO A 26 15.43 -8.90 -3.44
N VAL A 27 14.33 -9.63 -3.20
CA VAL A 27 14.07 -10.42 -1.99
C VAL A 27 13.26 -11.66 -2.36
N ASN A 28 13.17 -12.62 -1.44
CA ASN A 28 12.41 -13.84 -1.68
C ASN A 28 10.89 -13.60 -1.68
N ARG A 29 10.37 -12.79 -0.75
CA ARG A 29 8.94 -12.51 -0.59
C ARG A 29 8.71 -11.03 -0.36
N ALA A 30 7.96 -10.39 -1.26
CA ALA A 30 7.60 -8.99 -1.19
C ALA A 30 6.09 -8.84 -1.05
N VAL A 31 5.63 -8.20 0.02
CA VAL A 31 4.25 -7.73 0.19
C VAL A 31 4.18 -6.30 -0.33
N ILE A 32 3.35 -6.08 -1.34
CA ILE A 32 3.27 -4.81 -2.05
C ILE A 32 2.01 -4.07 -1.63
N THR A 33 2.17 -2.87 -1.07
CA THR A 33 1.04 -1.99 -0.70
C THR A 33 0.29 -1.55 -1.95
N HIS A 34 1.01 -1.09 -2.98
CA HIS A 34 0.43 -0.62 -4.23
C HIS A 34 1.44 -0.58 -5.39
N ALA A 35 0.95 -0.38 -6.62
CA ALA A 35 1.72 -0.57 -7.84
C ALA A 35 2.44 0.71 -8.34
N HIS A 36 2.82 1.64 -7.47
CA HIS A 36 3.73 2.74 -7.83
C HIS A 36 5.19 2.29 -7.94
N SER A 37 6.03 3.07 -8.60
CA SER A 37 7.40 2.67 -8.99
C SER A 37 8.39 2.61 -7.85
N ASP A 38 8.11 3.39 -6.83
CA ASP A 38 8.84 3.52 -5.58
C ASP A 38 8.43 2.48 -4.53
N HIS A 39 7.36 1.71 -4.77
CA HIS A 39 6.90 0.61 -3.89
C HIS A 39 7.05 -0.78 -4.50
N ALA A 40 6.97 -0.88 -5.83
CA ALA A 40 6.97 -2.15 -6.54
C ALA A 40 8.15 -2.24 -7.53
N TYR A 41 9.18 -3.00 -7.13
CA TYR A 41 10.39 -3.22 -7.92
C TYR A 41 10.41 -4.62 -8.55
N ARG A 42 11.09 -4.77 -9.69
CA ARG A 42 11.28 -6.07 -10.34
C ARG A 42 12.38 -6.88 -9.61
N GLY A 43 12.27 -8.21 -9.64
CA GLY A 43 13.34 -9.12 -9.22
C GLY A 43 13.07 -9.86 -7.91
N HIS A 44 11.90 -9.69 -7.31
CA HIS A 44 11.50 -10.53 -6.17
C HIS A 44 11.02 -11.90 -6.67
N ASN A 45 11.22 -12.96 -5.89
CA ASN A 45 10.80 -14.31 -6.29
C ASN A 45 9.27 -14.48 -6.20
N LEU A 46 8.63 -13.87 -5.20
CA LEU A 46 7.18 -13.87 -5.02
C LEU A 46 6.69 -12.50 -4.55
N TYR A 47 5.64 -12.03 -5.21
CA TYR A 47 4.91 -10.83 -4.86
C TYR A 47 3.58 -11.22 -4.22
N LEU A 48 3.18 -10.51 -3.17
CA LEU A 48 1.86 -10.60 -2.53
C LEU A 48 1.20 -9.23 -2.63
N ALA A 49 0.07 -9.13 -3.32
CA ALA A 49 -0.60 -7.84 -3.53
C ALA A 49 -2.12 -7.99 -3.58
N HIS A 50 -2.84 -6.87 -3.51
CA HIS A 50 -4.28 -6.89 -3.74
C HIS A 50 -4.59 -7.23 -5.21
N ARG A 51 -5.66 -7.99 -5.47
CA ARG A 51 -5.99 -8.46 -6.83
C ARG A 51 -6.13 -7.35 -7.87
N LYS A 52 -6.59 -6.16 -7.47
CA LYS A 52 -6.75 -5.01 -8.37
C LYS A 52 -5.42 -4.39 -8.78
N SER A 53 -4.34 -4.62 -8.04
CA SER A 53 -2.99 -4.13 -8.36
C SER A 53 -2.26 -5.03 -9.36
N VAL A 54 -2.67 -6.30 -9.51
CA VAL A 54 -1.98 -7.29 -10.35
C VAL A 54 -1.83 -6.86 -11.81
N PRO A 55 -2.86 -6.29 -12.50
CA PRO A 55 -2.70 -5.87 -13.89
C PRO A 55 -1.62 -4.78 -14.04
N VAL A 56 -1.57 -3.81 -13.14
CA VAL A 56 -0.56 -2.74 -13.16
C VAL A 56 0.83 -3.29 -12.83
N LEU A 57 0.93 -4.20 -11.85
CA LEU A 57 2.19 -4.87 -11.51
C LEU A 57 2.75 -5.65 -12.70
N LYS A 58 1.93 -6.47 -13.38
CA LYS A 58 2.36 -7.23 -14.56
C LYS A 58 2.75 -6.33 -15.72
N TYR A 59 1.94 -5.29 -15.99
CA TYR A 59 2.26 -4.31 -17.04
C TYR A 59 3.62 -3.64 -16.81
N ARG A 60 3.94 -3.30 -15.56
CA ARG A 60 5.17 -2.56 -15.22
C ARG A 60 6.38 -3.46 -15.02
N LEU A 61 6.21 -4.64 -14.40
CA LEU A 61 7.32 -5.48 -13.96
C LEU A 61 7.53 -6.72 -14.86
N GLY A 62 6.59 -7.00 -15.77
CA GLY A 62 6.60 -8.14 -16.68
C GLY A 62 5.53 -9.18 -16.34
N ASP A 63 5.01 -9.87 -17.36
CA ASP A 63 4.01 -10.94 -17.18
C ASP A 63 4.57 -12.19 -16.48
N ASP A 64 5.90 -12.32 -16.45
CA ASP A 64 6.67 -13.42 -15.87
C ASP A 64 6.80 -13.38 -14.34
N ILE A 65 6.47 -12.25 -13.71
CA ILE A 65 6.50 -12.13 -12.25
C ILE A 65 5.51 -13.11 -11.61
N GLN A 66 5.90 -13.69 -10.48
CA GLN A 66 5.02 -14.53 -9.67
C GLN A 66 4.27 -13.67 -8.68
N VAL A 67 2.97 -13.42 -8.90
CA VAL A 67 2.12 -12.67 -7.97
C VAL A 67 1.05 -13.56 -7.37
N GLN A 68 1.08 -13.70 -6.05
CA GLN A 68 -0.06 -14.14 -5.26
C GLN A 68 -0.96 -12.94 -5.00
N SER A 69 -2.23 -13.03 -5.40
CA SER A 69 -3.22 -11.98 -5.13
C SER A 69 -4.13 -12.33 -3.98
N MET A 70 -4.59 -11.34 -3.23
CA MET A 70 -5.70 -11.49 -2.29
C MET A 70 -6.71 -10.34 -2.39
N ASP A 71 -7.93 -10.60 -1.92
CA ASP A 71 -8.93 -9.56 -1.65
C ASP A 71 -8.65 -8.88 -0.32
N TYR A 72 -9.19 -7.68 -0.13
CA TYR A 72 -9.18 -7.03 1.18
C TYR A 72 -9.84 -7.91 2.25
N MET A 73 -9.36 -7.77 3.49
CA MET A 73 -9.79 -8.54 4.66
C MET A 73 -9.55 -10.05 4.59
N LYS A 74 -9.04 -10.57 3.47
CA LYS A 74 -8.50 -11.94 3.41
C LYS A 74 -7.10 -11.94 3.99
N SER A 75 -6.75 -13.09 4.56
CA SER A 75 -5.45 -13.28 5.19
C SER A 75 -4.73 -14.49 4.63
N VAL A 76 -3.41 -14.44 4.72
CA VAL A 76 -2.50 -15.56 4.49
C VAL A 76 -1.62 -15.71 5.72
N SER A 77 -1.28 -16.94 6.08
CA SER A 77 -0.31 -17.20 7.14
C SER A 77 1.00 -17.68 6.54
N HIS A 78 2.11 -17.18 7.07
CA HIS A 78 3.45 -17.60 6.69
C HIS A 78 4.36 -17.56 7.90
N ASN A 79 5.00 -18.69 8.22
CA ASN A 79 5.83 -18.87 9.42
C ASN A 79 5.13 -18.46 10.74
N GLY A 80 3.81 -18.66 10.83
CA GLY A 80 3.00 -18.27 11.99
C GLY A 80 2.63 -16.78 12.05
N VAL A 81 3.14 -15.95 11.12
CA VAL A 81 2.72 -14.56 10.95
C VAL A 81 1.50 -14.50 10.03
N THR A 82 0.48 -13.74 10.43
CA THR A 82 -0.72 -13.52 9.62
C THR A 82 -0.63 -12.18 8.92
N ILE A 83 -0.78 -12.18 7.59
CA ILE A 83 -0.76 -10.99 6.74
C ILE A 83 -2.17 -10.79 6.17
N SER A 84 -2.68 -9.57 6.19
CA SER A 84 -3.94 -9.20 5.52
C SER A 84 -3.85 -7.81 4.91
N LEU A 85 -4.59 -7.59 3.83
CA LEU A 85 -4.63 -6.30 3.12
C LEU A 85 -5.92 -5.55 3.45
N HIS A 86 -5.81 -4.26 3.69
CA HIS A 86 -6.93 -3.37 4.04
C HIS A 86 -6.93 -2.14 3.13
N PRO A 87 -8.08 -1.54 2.79
CA PRO A 87 -8.11 -0.39 1.90
C PRO A 87 -7.26 0.79 2.39
N ALA A 88 -6.43 1.37 1.51
CA ALA A 88 -5.64 2.59 1.81
C ALA A 88 -6.23 3.90 1.23
N GLY A 89 -7.21 3.83 0.33
CA GLY A 89 -7.83 5.03 -0.26
C GLY A 89 -6.94 5.86 -1.20
N HIS A 90 -5.77 5.33 -1.63
CA HIS A 90 -4.81 6.07 -2.45
C HIS A 90 -5.05 5.89 -3.94
N ILE A 91 -4.88 4.65 -4.44
CA ILE A 91 -5.10 4.29 -5.84
C ILE A 91 -5.85 2.96 -5.93
N VAL A 92 -6.27 2.57 -7.14
CA VAL A 92 -6.95 1.29 -7.34
C VAL A 92 -6.06 0.13 -6.88
N GLY A 93 -6.49 -0.56 -5.82
CA GLY A 93 -5.77 -1.68 -5.22
C GLY A 93 -4.73 -1.31 -4.17
N SER A 94 -4.60 -0.03 -3.80
CA SER A 94 -3.71 0.38 -2.71
C SER A 94 -4.17 -0.19 -1.37
N SER A 95 -3.22 -0.78 -0.65
CA SER A 95 -3.49 -1.54 0.56
C SER A 95 -2.61 -1.10 1.71
N GLN A 96 -3.21 -0.98 2.89
CA GLN A 96 -2.50 -1.11 4.15
C GLN A 96 -2.17 -2.59 4.36
N VAL A 97 -0.97 -2.89 4.86
CA VAL A 97 -0.52 -4.24 5.18
C VAL A 97 -0.58 -4.44 6.68
N ARG A 98 -1.54 -5.25 7.14
CA ARG A 98 -1.66 -5.66 8.55
C ARG A 98 -0.88 -6.96 8.76
N VAL A 99 0.04 -6.93 9.72
CA VAL A 99 0.89 -8.04 10.13
C VAL A 99 0.59 -8.38 11.59
N GLU A 100 0.25 -9.63 11.87
CA GLU A 100 -0.05 -10.10 13.22
C GLU A 100 0.81 -11.32 13.58
N TYR A 101 1.43 -11.26 14.75
CA TYR A 101 2.20 -12.37 15.32
C TYR A 101 1.97 -12.44 16.83
N GLN A 102 1.53 -13.60 17.32
CA GLN A 102 1.31 -13.85 18.76
C GLN A 102 0.46 -12.78 19.48
N GLY A 103 -0.53 -12.21 18.78
CA GLY A 103 -1.44 -11.18 19.30
C GLY A 103 -0.92 -9.74 19.20
N GLU A 104 0.33 -9.54 18.75
CA GLU A 104 0.87 -8.22 18.42
C GLU A 104 0.56 -7.88 16.96
N VAL A 105 -0.02 -6.69 16.73
CA VAL A 105 -0.48 -6.24 15.42
C VAL A 105 0.25 -4.97 15.00
N TRP A 106 0.92 -5.04 13.86
CA TRP A 106 1.52 -3.90 13.17
C TRP A 106 0.79 -3.64 11.87
N VAL A 107 0.64 -2.37 11.51
CA VAL A 107 0.05 -1.97 10.22
C VAL A 107 1.01 -1.02 9.53
N ALA A 108 1.44 -1.39 8.33
CA ALA A 108 2.10 -0.47 7.40
C ALA A 108 1.02 0.12 6.48
N SER A 109 0.86 1.45 6.55
CA SER A 109 -0.16 2.17 5.77
C SER A 109 0.03 2.04 4.26
N GLY A 110 1.29 1.99 3.80
CA GLY A 110 1.62 2.38 2.43
C GLY A 110 1.19 3.82 2.18
N ASP A 111 1.09 4.19 0.90
CA ASP A 111 0.48 5.46 0.58
C ASP A 111 -1.02 5.40 0.81
N TYR A 112 -1.55 6.42 1.50
CA TYR A 112 -2.94 6.46 1.87
C TYR A 112 -3.53 7.86 1.83
N LYS A 113 -4.84 7.92 1.60
CA LYS A 113 -5.64 9.13 1.68
C LYS A 113 -6.96 8.80 2.37
N ILE A 114 -7.36 9.66 3.31
CA ILE A 114 -8.57 9.46 4.12
C ILE A 114 -9.85 9.98 3.45
N GLU A 115 -9.72 10.90 2.48
CA GLU A 115 -10.85 11.41 1.71
C GLU A 115 -11.28 10.39 0.66
N ASP A 116 -12.57 10.05 0.66
CA ASP A 116 -13.18 9.24 -0.39
C ASP A 116 -13.21 10.04 -1.70
N ASP A 117 -12.44 9.57 -2.69
CA ASP A 117 -12.34 10.20 -4.01
C ASP A 117 -13.34 9.64 -5.04
N GLY A 118 -14.16 8.66 -4.65
CA GLY A 118 -15.09 7.97 -5.54
C GLY A 118 -14.41 7.06 -6.58
N LEU A 119 -13.09 6.85 -6.51
CA LEU A 119 -12.30 6.05 -7.45
C LEU A 119 -11.67 4.83 -6.78
N SER A 120 -10.93 5.06 -5.69
CA SER A 120 -10.27 4.03 -4.90
C SER A 120 -11.23 3.47 -3.84
N THR A 121 -10.94 2.28 -3.32
CA THR A 121 -11.73 1.77 -2.17
C THR A 121 -11.37 2.64 -0.96
N PRO A 122 -12.35 3.27 -0.27
CA PRO A 122 -12.08 4.24 0.78
C PRO A 122 -11.21 3.66 1.90
N PHE A 123 -10.33 4.50 2.47
CA PHE A 123 -9.49 4.13 3.59
C PHE A 123 -10.31 3.59 4.77
N GLU A 124 -9.85 2.48 5.36
CA GLU A 124 -10.45 1.90 6.56
C GLU A 124 -9.43 1.88 7.72
N PRO A 125 -9.72 2.53 8.87
CA PRO A 125 -8.82 2.46 10.01
C PRO A 125 -8.66 1.03 10.55
N VAL A 126 -7.42 0.55 10.65
CA VAL A 126 -7.12 -0.79 11.19
C VAL A 126 -6.63 -0.68 12.63
N LYS A 127 -7.27 -1.40 13.55
CA LYS A 127 -6.82 -1.46 14.94
C LYS A 127 -5.48 -2.21 15.04
N CYS A 128 -4.48 -1.57 15.64
CA CYS A 128 -3.12 -2.11 15.76
C CYS A 128 -2.41 -1.62 17.03
N ASN A 129 -1.32 -2.30 17.39
CA ASN A 129 -0.39 -1.89 18.44
C ASN A 129 0.61 -0.84 17.94
N ALA A 130 1.07 -0.99 16.70
CA ALA A 130 1.97 -0.06 16.03
C ALA A 130 1.48 0.25 14.60
N PHE A 131 1.57 1.52 14.21
CA PHE A 131 1.15 2.01 12.90
C PHE A 131 2.33 2.72 12.22
N ILE A 132 2.83 2.14 11.13
CA ILE A 132 3.85 2.74 10.26
C ILE A 132 3.12 3.60 9.22
N SER A 133 3.13 4.90 9.45
CA SER A 133 2.49 5.88 8.57
C SER A 133 3.45 6.40 7.51
N GLU A 134 3.02 6.42 6.25
CA GLU A 134 3.56 7.38 5.29
C GLU A 134 3.21 8.79 5.78
N SER A 135 4.15 9.74 5.65
CA SER A 135 4.02 11.09 6.21
C SER A 135 4.41 12.18 5.20
N THR A 136 4.16 11.92 3.91
CA THR A 136 4.41 12.87 2.81
C THR A 136 3.85 14.26 3.08
N PHE A 137 2.67 14.34 3.71
CA PHE A 137 2.06 15.58 4.18
C PHE A 137 1.91 15.68 5.70
N GLY A 138 2.85 15.11 6.46
CA GLY A 138 2.79 15.06 7.94
C GLY A 138 3.03 16.39 8.65
N LEU A 139 3.33 17.47 7.92
CA LEU A 139 3.50 18.82 8.48
C LEU A 139 2.18 19.61 8.42
N PRO A 140 1.85 20.44 9.41
CA PRO A 140 0.57 21.18 9.48
C PRO A 140 0.41 22.29 8.42
N ILE A 141 1.45 22.52 7.61
CA ILE A 141 1.44 23.51 6.52
C ILE A 141 0.68 23.02 5.29
N TYR A 142 0.46 21.70 5.17
CA TYR A 142 -0.26 21.13 4.04
C TYR A 142 -1.77 21.22 4.28
N GLN A 143 -2.39 22.24 3.69
CA GLN A 143 -3.83 22.48 3.78
C GLN A 143 -4.44 22.44 2.38
N TRP A 144 -5.28 21.44 2.15
CA TRP A 144 -5.89 21.19 0.84
C TRP A 144 -7.31 21.77 0.79
N LYS A 145 -7.70 22.29 -0.37
CA LYS A 145 -9.11 22.55 -0.67
C LYS A 145 -9.82 21.21 -0.87
N SER A 146 -11.14 21.16 -0.64
CA SER A 146 -11.93 19.96 -0.97
C SER A 146 -11.80 19.60 -2.45
N GLN A 147 -11.89 18.30 -2.76
CA GLN A 147 -11.81 17.82 -4.15
C GLN A 147 -12.87 18.49 -5.04
N GLN A 148 -14.10 18.65 -4.55
CA GLN A 148 -15.17 19.33 -5.29
C GLN A 148 -14.78 20.74 -5.72
N ASN A 149 -14.15 21.52 -4.83
CA ASN A 149 -13.70 22.87 -5.17
C ASN A 149 -12.65 22.86 -6.27
N ILE A 150 -11.77 21.86 -6.30
CA ILE A 150 -10.75 21.70 -7.34
C ILE A 150 -11.39 21.27 -8.66
N PHE A 151 -12.33 20.32 -8.64
CA PHE A 151 -13.06 19.90 -9.83
C PHE A 151 -13.87 21.04 -10.44
N ASP A 152 -14.55 21.85 -9.63
CA ASP A 152 -15.31 23.02 -10.12
C ASP A 152 -14.39 24.04 -10.80
N GLN A 153 -13.21 24.29 -10.21
CA GLN A 153 -12.20 25.18 -10.81
C GLN A 153 -11.67 24.63 -12.14
N LEU A 154 -11.37 23.32 -12.22
CA LEU A 154 -10.92 22.68 -13.46
C LEU A 154 -11.99 22.72 -14.55
N HIS A 155 -13.25 22.41 -14.21
CA HIS A 155 -14.37 22.48 -15.14
C HIS A 155 -14.62 23.91 -15.63
N GLN A 156 -14.53 24.91 -14.74
CA GLN A 156 -14.66 26.31 -15.11
C GLN A 156 -13.53 26.76 -16.03
N TRP A 157 -12.29 26.37 -15.74
CA TRP A 157 -11.14 26.67 -16.59
C TRP A 157 -11.32 26.04 -17.97
N TRP A 158 -11.66 24.75 -18.05
CA TRP A 158 -11.90 24.07 -19.32
C TRP A 158 -12.98 24.78 -20.14
N ARG A 159 -14.14 25.09 -19.54
CA ARG A 159 -15.26 25.79 -20.20
C ARG A 159 -14.89 27.16 -20.78
N LYS A 160 -13.94 27.87 -20.17
CA LYS A 160 -13.47 29.17 -20.66
C LYS A 160 -12.48 29.08 -21.84
N ASN A 161 -11.97 27.90 -22.14
CA ASN A 161 -10.92 27.67 -23.15
C ASN A 161 -11.36 26.61 -24.19
N GLN A 162 -12.65 26.54 -24.50
CA GLN A 162 -13.19 25.54 -25.44
C GLN A 162 -13.20 26.02 -26.90
N ASP A 163 -13.02 27.32 -27.11
CA ASP A 163 -12.88 27.96 -28.43
C ASP A 163 -11.42 27.91 -28.91
#